data_AF-A0A509MK42-F1
#
_entry.id   AF-A0A509MK42-F1
#
_cell.length_a   1.000
_cell.length_b   1.000
_cell.length_c   1.000
_cell.angle_alpha   90.00
_cell.angle_beta   90.00
_cell.angle_gamma   90.00
#
_symmetry.space_group_name_H-M   'P 1'
#
loop_
_entity.id
_entity.type
_entity.pdbx_description
1 polymer ?
#
loop_
_entity_poly.entity_id
_entity_poly.type
_entity_poly.pdbx_seq_one_letter_code
_entity_poly.pdbx_strand_id
1 'polypeptide(L)'
;MTRDQYAYPNRRNNNLLPRDWYSVEEWEGCAWAFRNDDHTEYSDAFLLVKRDQALVNFDLSMSYFGCLDAGEFEDALEQVLSKGRTFKPIMSLPDWEGAAGCYIMVFDHYKQFYVGTTGNIRQRIKQHWSARKLFDRILFGTPYDSVFPVDELRPLDTTRLYAARSRNPFSMEERVEKAADRRFCLNRMAGGEPTPLMVALTILDPRSRPLVPGVAPMTSEEYQRALTGVHDVVASAVALPPADAGEALASMDMGIRAVTLSSGELGFWSRRDEVGRAVVRGDLDTVRYSAFLEALGEHVVWPKADMQRNSVEG
;
A
#
# COMPACT_ATOMS: atom_id res chain seq x y z
N MET A 1 14.51 4.74 0.95
CA MET A 1 13.46 5.17 1.93
C MET A 1 13.56 4.35 3.21
N THR A 2 13.19 4.87 4.39
CA THR A 2 13.17 4.08 5.65
C THR A 2 11.75 3.74 6.10
N ARG A 3 11.60 2.67 6.89
CA ARG A 3 10.33 2.23 7.49
C ARG A 3 9.64 3.35 8.29
N ASP A 4 10.40 4.10 9.08
CA ASP A 4 9.86 5.19 9.92
C ASP A 4 9.23 6.33 9.10
N GLN A 5 9.75 6.57 7.89
CA GLN A 5 9.29 7.64 7.01
C GLN A 5 8.16 7.20 6.07
N TYR A 6 7.85 5.90 6.02
CA TYR A 6 6.81 5.33 5.18
C TYR A 6 5.41 5.60 5.75
N ALA A 7 4.44 5.78 4.85
CA ALA A 7 3.04 6.00 5.19
C ALA A 7 2.84 7.11 6.25
N TYR A 8 3.54 8.23 6.10
CA TYR A 8 3.40 9.34 7.05
C TYR A 8 1.93 9.85 7.05
N PRO A 9 1.26 9.95 8.21
CA PRO A 9 -0.15 10.26 8.29
C PRO A 9 -0.50 11.61 7.64
N ASN A 10 -1.64 11.63 6.94
CA ASN A 10 -2.23 12.85 6.40
C ASN A 10 -3.74 12.80 6.61
N ARG A 11 -4.29 13.87 7.17
CA ARG A 11 -5.70 14.02 7.50
C ARG A 11 -6.60 14.18 6.28
N ARG A 12 -6.08 14.66 5.16
CA ARG A 12 -6.89 14.95 3.98
C ARG A 12 -7.44 13.68 3.34
N ASN A 13 -8.76 13.62 3.14
CA ASN A 13 -9.39 12.63 2.27
C ASN A 13 -9.12 12.97 0.80
N ASN A 14 -8.40 12.10 0.09
CA ASN A 14 -8.14 12.22 -1.35
C ASN A 14 -9.01 11.26 -2.18
N ASN A 15 -9.88 10.51 -1.53
CA ASN A 15 -10.88 9.62 -2.13
C ASN A 15 -12.30 10.16 -1.95
N LEU A 16 -12.45 11.48 -1.80
CA LEU A 16 -13.75 12.12 -1.64
C LEU A 16 -14.62 11.85 -2.88
N LEU A 17 -15.65 11.03 -2.70
CA LEU A 17 -16.74 10.84 -3.66
C LEU A 17 -17.95 11.66 -3.21
N PRO A 18 -18.81 12.10 -4.16
CA PRO A 18 -20.01 12.87 -3.83
C PRO A 18 -20.92 12.13 -2.83
N ARG A 19 -21.49 12.86 -1.86
CA ARG A 19 -22.36 12.30 -0.80
C ARG A 19 -23.54 11.50 -1.37
N ASP A 20 -24.10 11.96 -2.48
CA ASP A 20 -25.23 11.36 -3.19
C ASP A 20 -24.91 9.99 -3.82
N TRP A 21 -23.63 9.60 -3.86
CA TRP A 21 -23.21 8.27 -4.32
C TRP A 21 -23.25 7.21 -3.23
N TYR A 22 -23.51 7.60 -1.97
CA TYR A 22 -23.61 6.69 -0.84
C TYR A 22 -25.05 6.60 -0.33
N SER A 23 -25.48 5.38 -0.02
CA SER A 23 -26.63 5.19 0.88
C SER A 23 -26.33 5.81 2.25
N VAL A 24 -27.38 6.06 3.04
CA VAL A 24 -27.22 6.54 4.43
C VAL A 24 -26.41 5.54 5.26
N GLU A 25 -26.69 4.25 5.10
CA GLU A 25 -25.99 3.18 5.82
C GLU A 25 -24.50 3.12 5.47
N GLU A 26 -24.12 3.24 4.19
CA GLU A 26 -22.71 3.27 3.80
C GLU A 26 -21.99 4.52 4.31
N TRP A 27 -22.66 5.67 4.31
CA TRP A 27 -22.09 6.92 4.85
C TRP A 27 -21.85 6.80 6.35
N GLU A 28 -22.87 6.43 7.11
CA GLU A 28 -22.76 6.28 8.57
C GLU A 28 -21.80 5.15 8.96
N GLY A 29 -21.78 4.05 8.21
CA GLY A 29 -20.89 2.92 8.45
C GLY A 29 -19.39 3.24 8.32
N CYS A 30 -19.03 4.31 7.60
CA CYS A 30 -17.64 4.77 7.50
C CYS A 30 -17.32 5.99 8.36
N ALA A 31 -18.28 6.52 9.13
CA ALA A 31 -18.10 7.75 9.93
C ALA A 31 -16.95 7.66 10.93
N TRP A 32 -16.64 6.47 11.48
CA TRP A 32 -15.50 6.24 12.38
C TRP A 32 -14.17 6.72 11.77
N ALA A 33 -14.06 6.70 10.44
CA ALA A 33 -12.84 7.04 9.74
C ALA A 33 -12.62 8.56 9.63
N PHE A 34 -13.64 9.37 9.91
CA PHE A 34 -13.64 10.81 9.68
C PHE A 34 -13.88 11.59 10.97
N ARG A 35 -13.40 12.84 11.03
CA ARG A 35 -13.67 13.73 12.18
C ARG A 35 -14.86 14.65 11.97
N ASN A 36 -15.31 14.75 10.73
CA ASN A 36 -16.35 15.67 10.31
C ASN A 36 -17.37 14.96 9.44
N ASP A 37 -18.62 15.42 9.50
CA ASP A 37 -19.76 14.79 8.83
C ASP A 37 -19.65 14.83 7.30
N ASP A 38 -18.85 15.76 6.76
CA ASP A 38 -18.57 15.89 5.33
C ASP A 38 -17.52 14.89 4.81
N HIS A 39 -16.92 14.09 5.70
CA HIS A 39 -15.88 13.11 5.38
C HIS A 39 -14.67 13.69 4.63
N THR A 40 -14.36 14.98 4.82
CA THR A 40 -13.22 15.63 4.16
C THR A 40 -11.91 15.41 4.88
N GLU A 41 -11.99 15.04 6.17
CA GLU A 41 -10.84 14.86 7.04
C GLU A 41 -10.90 13.58 7.87
N TYR A 42 -9.83 12.79 7.84
CA TYR A 42 -9.70 11.55 8.59
C TYR A 42 -9.55 11.79 10.10
N SER A 43 -10.12 10.85 10.87
CA SER A 43 -10.03 10.72 12.33
C SER A 43 -8.68 10.14 12.76
N ASP A 44 -8.35 10.31 14.03
CA ASP A 44 -7.12 9.76 14.61
C ASP A 44 -7.11 8.22 14.58
N ALA A 45 -8.27 7.61 14.79
CA ALA A 45 -8.47 6.17 14.68
C ALA A 45 -8.09 5.67 13.28
N PHE A 46 -8.59 6.32 12.22
CA PHE A 46 -8.22 5.96 10.85
C PHE A 46 -6.72 6.08 10.60
N LEU A 47 -6.11 7.19 11.03
CA LEU A 47 -4.68 7.41 10.81
C LEU A 47 -3.81 6.33 11.46
N LEU A 48 -4.13 5.94 12.70
CA LEU A 48 -3.40 4.88 13.40
C LEU A 48 -3.58 3.53 12.71
N VAL A 49 -4.82 3.09 12.50
CA VAL A 49 -5.12 1.78 11.90
C VAL A 49 -4.55 1.69 10.49
N LYS A 50 -4.69 2.75 9.68
CA LYS A 50 -4.19 2.76 8.30
C LYS A 50 -2.67 2.73 8.23
N ARG A 51 -1.98 3.46 9.12
CA ARG A 51 -0.51 3.44 9.16
C ARG A 51 0.01 2.10 9.66
N ASP A 52 -0.62 1.53 10.69
CA ASP A 52 -0.30 0.20 11.19
C ASP A 52 -0.36 -0.86 10.08
N GLN A 53 -1.48 -0.91 9.38
CA GLN A 53 -1.67 -1.74 8.18
C GLN A 53 -0.62 -1.48 7.10
N ALA A 54 -0.25 -0.22 6.86
CA ALA A 54 0.77 0.12 5.88
C ALA A 54 2.16 -0.39 6.29
N LEU A 55 2.52 -0.31 7.58
CA LEU A 55 3.79 -0.81 8.09
C LEU A 55 3.86 -2.35 7.99
N VAL A 56 2.77 -3.06 8.26
CA VAL A 56 2.67 -4.50 8.00
C VAL A 56 2.94 -4.80 6.52
N ASN A 57 2.31 -4.06 5.59
CA ASN A 57 2.56 -4.23 4.16
C ASN A 57 4.02 -3.92 3.76
N PHE A 58 4.63 -2.90 4.37
CA PHE A 58 6.04 -2.56 4.15
C PHE A 58 6.94 -3.73 4.53
N ASP A 59 6.79 -4.27 5.75
CA ASP A 59 7.63 -5.35 6.27
C ASP A 59 7.48 -6.62 5.42
N LEU A 60 6.25 -6.96 5.07
CA LEU A 60 5.99 -8.06 4.16
C LEU A 60 6.64 -7.83 2.80
N SER A 61 6.55 -6.61 2.24
CA SER A 61 7.10 -6.29 0.92
C SER A 61 8.62 -6.38 0.91
N MET A 62 9.29 -5.84 1.93
CA MET A 62 10.74 -5.94 2.05
C MET A 62 11.19 -7.40 2.22
N SER A 63 10.47 -8.20 3.01
CA SER A 63 10.72 -9.64 3.14
C SER A 63 10.58 -10.36 1.79
N TYR A 64 9.50 -10.06 1.05
CA TYR A 64 9.27 -10.61 -0.29
C TYR A 64 10.39 -10.28 -1.27
N PHE A 65 10.81 -9.02 -1.34
CA PHE A 65 11.92 -8.58 -2.19
C PHE A 65 13.24 -9.29 -1.83
N GLY A 66 13.47 -9.53 -0.53
CA GLY A 66 14.60 -10.30 -0.03
C GLY A 66 14.65 -11.73 -0.60
N CYS A 67 13.49 -12.39 -0.74
CA CYS A 67 13.36 -13.77 -1.19
C CYS A 67 13.41 -13.96 -2.72
N LEU A 68 13.27 -12.90 -3.51
CA LEU A 68 13.29 -13.00 -4.97
C LEU A 68 14.68 -13.41 -5.49
N ASP A 69 14.71 -14.18 -6.59
CA ASP A 69 15.95 -14.55 -7.27
C ASP A 69 16.42 -13.44 -8.21
N ALA A 70 17.73 -13.17 -8.22
CA ALA A 70 18.30 -12.10 -9.03
C ALA A 70 18.44 -12.48 -10.52
N GLY A 71 18.67 -13.75 -10.83
CA GLY A 71 18.73 -14.24 -12.21
C GLY A 71 17.35 -14.22 -12.86
N GLU A 72 16.34 -14.75 -12.18
CA GLU A 72 14.95 -14.69 -12.65
C GLU A 72 14.46 -13.24 -12.85
N PHE A 73 14.93 -12.32 -12.01
CA PHE A 73 14.64 -10.89 -12.16
C PHE A 73 15.24 -10.29 -13.45
N GLU A 74 16.51 -10.56 -13.73
CA GLU A 74 17.17 -10.06 -14.95
C GLU A 74 16.54 -10.68 -16.21
N ASP A 75 16.20 -11.97 -16.17
CA ASP A 75 15.49 -12.65 -17.26
C ASP A 75 14.12 -11.99 -17.53
N ALA A 76 13.36 -11.69 -16.47
CA ALA A 76 12.07 -11.01 -16.59
C ALA A 76 12.21 -9.58 -17.14
N LEU A 77 13.25 -8.84 -16.72
CA LEU A 77 13.54 -7.50 -17.22
C LEU A 77 13.93 -7.54 -18.71
N GLU A 78 14.79 -8.48 -19.12
CA GLU A 78 15.19 -8.66 -20.52
C GLU A 78 13.98 -9.04 -21.39
N GLN A 79 13.10 -9.91 -20.91
CA GLN A 79 11.86 -10.25 -21.61
C GLN A 79 11.02 -9.00 -21.89
N VAL A 80 10.86 -8.11 -20.91
CA VAL A 80 10.14 -6.85 -21.05
C VAL A 80 10.83 -5.91 -22.06
N LEU A 81 12.15 -5.73 -21.95
CA LEU A 81 12.93 -4.86 -22.83
C LEU A 81 12.89 -5.33 -24.30
N SER A 82 13.02 -6.66 -24.52
CA SER A 82 12.99 -7.28 -25.85
C SER A 82 11.64 -7.12 -26.54
N LYS A 83 10.53 -7.13 -25.79
CA LYS A 83 9.20 -6.79 -26.34
C LYS A 83 9.18 -5.34 -26.77
N GLY A 84 9.67 -4.41 -25.96
CA GLY A 84 9.72 -3.00 -26.32
C GLY A 84 10.45 -2.72 -27.63
N ARG A 85 11.50 -3.48 -27.99
CA ARG A 85 12.42 -3.34 -29.15
C ARG A 85 13.11 -1.98 -29.32
N THR A 86 12.50 -0.90 -28.84
CA THR A 86 12.98 0.48 -28.93
C THR A 86 13.39 1.05 -27.58
N PHE A 87 13.27 0.27 -26.48
CA PHE A 87 13.78 0.68 -25.19
C PHE A 87 15.28 0.85 -25.26
N LYS A 88 15.75 1.99 -24.76
CA LYS A 88 17.16 2.31 -24.63
C LYS A 88 17.45 2.73 -23.19
N PRO A 89 18.63 2.39 -22.66
CA PRO A 89 19.08 2.95 -21.39
C PRO A 89 19.04 4.49 -21.43
N ILE A 90 18.59 5.10 -20.34
CA ILE A 90 18.66 6.56 -20.17
C ILE A 90 19.99 6.90 -19.50
N MET A 91 20.93 7.45 -20.27
CA MET A 91 22.21 7.94 -19.74
C MET A 91 22.09 9.35 -19.15
N SER A 92 21.14 10.13 -19.66
CA SER A 92 20.88 11.53 -19.28
C SER A 92 19.37 11.77 -19.34
N LEU A 93 18.76 12.10 -18.20
CA LEU A 93 17.32 12.38 -18.13
C LEU A 93 16.91 13.63 -18.96
N PRO A 94 17.71 14.72 -19.03
CA PRO A 94 17.43 15.86 -19.92
C PRO A 94 17.14 15.49 -21.39
N ASP A 95 17.73 14.42 -21.92
CA ASP A 95 17.55 13.98 -23.32
C ASP A 95 16.12 13.50 -23.62
N TRP A 96 15.31 13.35 -22.57
CA TRP A 96 13.92 12.88 -22.59
C TRP A 96 12.92 13.97 -22.18
N GLU A 97 13.34 15.24 -22.13
CA GLU A 97 12.45 16.37 -21.94
C GLU A 97 11.44 16.49 -23.09
N GLY A 98 10.16 16.66 -22.77
CA GLY A 98 9.07 16.74 -23.75
C GLY A 98 8.84 15.46 -24.57
N ALA A 99 9.55 14.36 -24.28
CA ALA A 99 9.42 13.12 -25.02
C ALA A 99 8.25 12.30 -24.49
N ALA A 100 7.25 12.07 -25.35
CA ALA A 100 6.17 11.13 -25.09
C ALA A 100 6.63 9.69 -25.36
N GLY A 101 6.14 8.75 -24.55
CA GLY A 101 6.53 7.36 -24.66
C GLY A 101 6.28 6.58 -23.39
N CYS A 102 6.97 5.46 -23.27
CA CYS A 102 6.94 4.63 -22.08
C CYS A 102 8.37 4.40 -21.56
N TYR A 103 8.46 4.24 -20.25
CA TYR A 103 9.70 4.16 -19.50
C TYR A 103 9.63 3.02 -18.48
N ILE A 104 10.80 2.56 -18.05
CA ILE A 104 10.97 1.53 -17.03
C ILE A 104 11.93 2.07 -15.99
N MET A 105 11.49 2.05 -14.74
CA MET A 105 12.33 2.31 -13.57
C MET A 105 12.73 0.97 -12.96
N VAL A 106 14.03 0.73 -12.79
CA VAL A 106 14.57 -0.51 -12.26
C VAL A 106 15.16 -0.25 -10.88
N PHE A 107 14.87 -1.14 -9.94
CA PHE A 107 15.29 -1.07 -8.55
C PHE A 107 16.00 -2.37 -8.18
N ASP A 108 17.27 -2.51 -8.60
CA ASP A 108 18.02 -3.78 -8.52
C ASP A 108 18.08 -4.34 -7.09
N HIS A 109 18.21 -3.46 -6.08
CA HIS A 109 18.28 -3.89 -4.69
C HIS A 109 17.01 -4.63 -4.23
N TYR A 110 15.86 -4.29 -4.79
CA TYR A 110 14.57 -4.91 -4.49
C TYR A 110 14.18 -5.99 -5.51
N LYS A 111 14.94 -6.14 -6.60
CA LYS A 111 14.61 -7.01 -7.75
C LYS A 111 13.22 -6.69 -8.27
N GLN A 112 12.96 -5.40 -8.46
CA GLN A 112 11.67 -4.89 -8.93
C GLN A 112 11.89 -3.90 -10.08
N PHE A 113 10.91 -3.84 -10.98
CA PHE A 113 10.80 -2.77 -11.96
C PHE A 113 9.38 -2.20 -11.99
N TYR A 114 9.25 -0.99 -12.51
CA TYR A 114 7.97 -0.32 -12.76
C TYR A 114 7.94 0.16 -14.20
N VAL A 115 6.84 -0.11 -14.88
CA VAL A 115 6.58 0.33 -16.25
C VAL A 115 5.60 1.49 -16.21
N GLY A 116 5.84 2.54 -16.98
CA GLY A 116 4.89 3.65 -17.06
C GLY A 116 4.84 4.28 -18.44
N THR A 117 3.73 4.95 -18.72
CA THR A 117 3.48 5.78 -19.92
C THR A 117 3.33 7.25 -19.55
N THR A 118 3.66 8.16 -20.48
CA THR A 118 3.52 9.62 -20.30
C THR A 118 3.70 10.41 -21.60
N GLY A 119 3.18 11.63 -21.63
CA GLY A 119 3.51 12.64 -22.65
C GLY A 119 4.88 13.32 -22.45
N ASN A 120 5.47 13.21 -21.25
CA ASN A 120 6.80 13.72 -20.94
C ASN A 120 7.52 12.79 -19.95
N ILE A 121 8.50 12.02 -20.45
CA ILE A 121 9.23 10.99 -19.70
C ILE A 121 10.05 11.60 -18.56
N ARG A 122 10.83 12.65 -18.81
CA ARG A 122 11.63 13.32 -17.77
C ARG A 122 10.75 13.81 -16.63
N GLN A 123 9.66 14.50 -16.96
CA GLN A 123 8.75 15.05 -15.96
C GLN A 123 8.13 13.94 -15.12
N ARG A 124 7.67 12.84 -15.73
CA ARG A 124 6.99 11.76 -15.02
C ARG A 124 7.91 10.98 -14.10
N ILE A 125 9.14 10.68 -14.53
CA ILE A 125 10.14 10.03 -13.66
C ILE A 125 10.43 10.91 -12.44
N LYS A 126 10.62 12.22 -12.65
CA LYS A 126 10.81 13.16 -11.53
C LYS A 126 9.58 13.25 -10.60
N GLN A 127 8.37 13.10 -11.14
CA GLN A 127 7.17 13.02 -10.31
C GLN A 127 7.22 11.79 -9.41
N HIS A 128 7.51 10.59 -9.92
CA HIS A 128 7.66 9.38 -9.09
C HIS A 128 8.70 9.55 -7.98
N TRP A 129 9.83 10.18 -8.30
CA TRP A 129 10.91 10.45 -7.35
C TRP A 129 10.58 11.44 -6.23
N SER A 130 9.74 12.44 -6.52
CA SER A 130 9.44 13.55 -5.59
C SER A 130 8.10 13.42 -4.90
N ALA A 131 7.15 12.71 -5.50
CA ALA A 131 5.85 12.47 -4.92
C ALA A 131 5.96 11.54 -3.71
N ARG A 132 4.94 11.60 -2.87
CA ARG A 132 4.59 10.53 -1.95
C ARG A 132 3.22 10.03 -2.33
N LYS A 133 3.00 8.73 -2.15
CA LYS A 133 1.67 8.17 -2.31
C LYS A 133 0.75 8.83 -1.29
N LEU A 134 -0.46 9.19 -1.73
CA LEU A 134 -1.48 9.72 -0.83
C LEU A 134 -1.75 8.68 0.26
N PHE A 135 -1.82 9.13 1.51
CA PHE A 135 -1.86 8.26 2.69
C PHE A 135 -3.03 7.25 2.63
N ASP A 136 -4.20 7.71 2.25
CA ASP A 136 -5.41 6.92 2.04
C ASP A 136 -5.33 5.95 0.85
N ARG A 137 -4.38 6.16 -0.06
CA ARG A 137 -4.11 5.29 -1.23
C ARG A 137 -2.85 4.45 -1.10
N ILE A 138 -2.19 4.47 0.06
CA ILE A 138 -0.92 3.77 0.28
C ILE A 138 -1.08 2.26 0.02
N LEU A 139 -2.19 1.68 0.49
CA LEU A 139 -2.61 0.31 0.21
C LEU A 139 -3.61 0.24 -0.95
N PHE A 140 -3.51 -0.81 -1.79
CA PHE A 140 -4.58 -1.25 -2.69
C PHE A 140 -4.95 -2.69 -2.34
N GLY A 141 -6.19 -2.94 -1.93
CA GLY A 141 -6.54 -4.24 -1.36
C GLY A 141 -6.14 -4.32 0.11
N THR A 142 -5.58 -5.45 0.53
CA THR A 142 -5.24 -5.73 1.92
C THR A 142 -3.76 -5.44 2.22
N PRO A 143 -3.35 -5.34 3.50
CA PRO A 143 -1.94 -5.26 3.86
C PRO A 143 -1.10 -6.45 3.33
N TYR A 144 -1.75 -7.58 3.12
CA TYR A 144 -1.11 -8.84 2.75
C TYR A 144 -0.77 -8.92 1.27
N ASP A 145 -1.64 -8.42 0.41
CA ASP A 145 -1.54 -8.54 -1.05
C ASP A 145 -1.17 -7.23 -1.75
N SER A 146 -1.31 -6.07 -1.10
CA SER A 146 -1.07 -4.78 -1.76
C SER A 146 0.36 -4.70 -2.30
N VAL A 147 0.48 -4.43 -3.61
CA VAL A 147 1.76 -4.17 -4.26
C VAL A 147 2.34 -2.84 -3.75
N PHE A 148 3.64 -2.86 -3.48
CA PHE A 148 4.36 -1.70 -2.94
C PHE A 148 4.31 -0.51 -3.91
N PRO A 149 3.93 0.70 -3.45
CA PRO A 149 3.81 1.86 -4.34
C PRO A 149 5.17 2.35 -4.81
N VAL A 150 5.38 2.40 -6.13
CA VAL A 150 6.63 2.92 -6.73
C VAL A 150 6.96 4.35 -6.29
N ASP A 151 5.95 5.19 -6.04
CA ASP A 151 6.09 6.59 -5.56
C ASP A 151 6.77 6.70 -4.19
N GLU A 152 6.88 5.60 -3.46
CA GLU A 152 7.56 5.57 -2.17
C GLU A 152 9.06 5.27 -2.33
N LEU A 153 9.48 4.68 -3.45
CA LEU A 153 10.91 4.50 -3.78
C LEU A 153 11.53 5.83 -4.24
N ARG A 154 12.72 6.12 -3.74
CA ARG A 154 13.40 7.42 -3.89
C ARG A 154 14.39 7.40 -5.06
N PRO A 155 14.90 8.55 -5.52
CA PRO A 155 15.85 8.60 -6.64
C PRO A 155 17.03 7.65 -6.52
N LEU A 156 17.59 7.52 -5.31
CA LEU A 156 18.75 6.66 -5.05
C LEU A 156 18.40 5.18 -4.99
N ASP A 157 17.11 4.83 -4.87
CA ASP A 157 16.64 3.46 -4.97
C ASP A 157 16.56 3.02 -6.46
N THR A 158 16.41 3.96 -7.40
CA THR A 158 16.41 3.69 -8.85
C THR A 158 17.83 3.50 -9.36
N THR A 159 18.14 2.30 -9.84
CA THR A 159 19.48 1.92 -10.29
C THR A 159 19.65 1.98 -11.80
N ARG A 160 18.58 1.74 -12.56
CA ARG A 160 18.58 1.80 -14.03
C ARG A 160 17.29 2.43 -14.53
N LEU A 161 17.39 3.10 -15.67
CA LEU A 161 16.26 3.67 -16.38
C LEU A 161 16.32 3.25 -17.84
N TYR A 162 15.17 2.85 -18.38
CA TYR A 162 15.00 2.61 -19.82
C TYR A 162 13.83 3.41 -20.33
N ALA A 163 13.89 3.88 -21.57
CA ALA A 163 12.76 4.54 -22.20
C ALA A 163 12.71 4.31 -23.71
N ALA A 164 11.50 4.44 -24.24
CA ALA A 164 11.19 4.34 -25.66
C ALA A 164 10.17 5.42 -26.01
N ARG A 165 10.50 6.24 -27.02
CA ARG A 165 9.57 7.23 -27.57
C ARG A 165 8.46 6.49 -28.32
N SER A 166 7.21 6.92 -28.13
CA SER A 166 6.07 6.34 -28.84
C SER A 166 4.98 7.40 -29.07
N ARG A 167 4.36 7.34 -30.26
CA ARG A 167 3.14 8.09 -30.57
C ARG A 167 1.87 7.45 -29.99
N ASN A 168 1.95 6.17 -29.62
CA ASN A 168 0.89 5.43 -28.93
C ASN A 168 1.51 4.73 -27.71
N PRO A 169 1.72 5.48 -26.60
CA PRO A 169 2.48 4.94 -25.47
C PRO A 169 1.64 3.98 -24.61
N PHE A 170 0.30 4.08 -24.63
CA PHE A 170 -0.60 3.15 -23.95
C PHE A 170 -0.54 1.73 -24.53
N SER A 171 -0.63 1.59 -25.85
CA SER A 171 -0.52 0.27 -26.50
C SER A 171 0.86 -0.36 -26.27
N MET A 172 1.90 0.46 -26.18
CA MET A 172 3.25 -0.02 -25.88
C MET A 172 3.36 -0.52 -24.44
N GLU A 173 2.85 0.24 -23.47
CA GLU A 173 2.81 -0.12 -22.05
C GLU A 173 2.01 -1.41 -21.84
N GLU A 174 0.81 -1.52 -22.40
CA GLU A 174 -0.02 -2.73 -22.30
C GLU A 174 0.73 -3.98 -22.78
N ARG A 175 1.41 -3.88 -23.93
CA ARG A 175 2.18 -4.99 -24.50
C ARG A 175 3.38 -5.38 -23.65
N VAL A 176 4.04 -4.40 -23.04
CA VAL A 176 5.19 -4.60 -22.16
C VAL A 176 4.75 -5.22 -20.85
N GLU A 177 3.70 -4.68 -20.24
CA GLU A 177 3.14 -5.21 -18.99
C GLU A 177 2.61 -6.62 -19.14
N LYS A 178 1.96 -6.96 -20.27
CA LYS A 178 1.51 -8.35 -20.54
C LYS A 178 2.66 -9.35 -20.59
N ALA A 179 3.88 -8.89 -20.87
CA ALA A 179 5.07 -9.72 -20.87
C ALA A 179 5.83 -9.69 -19.54
N ALA A 180 5.47 -8.81 -18.62
CA ALA A 180 6.11 -8.70 -17.33
C ALA A 180 5.70 -9.85 -16.42
N ASP A 181 6.69 -10.51 -15.81
CA ASP A 181 6.43 -11.36 -14.66
C ASP A 181 6.04 -10.47 -13.46
N ARG A 182 4.83 -10.69 -12.95
CA ARG A 182 4.22 -9.89 -11.88
C ARG A 182 5.00 -9.98 -10.56
N ARG A 183 5.82 -11.02 -10.36
CA ARG A 183 6.67 -11.15 -9.16
C ARG A 183 7.70 -10.02 -9.05
N PHE A 184 8.10 -9.45 -10.18
CA PHE A 184 9.13 -8.44 -10.30
C PHE A 184 8.60 -7.05 -10.67
N CYS A 185 7.27 -6.84 -10.67
CA CYS A 185 6.64 -5.66 -11.22
C CYS A 185 5.80 -4.88 -10.19
N LEU A 186 6.09 -3.59 -10.02
CA LEU A 186 5.40 -2.69 -9.07
C LEU A 186 4.13 -2.03 -9.62
N ASN A 187 3.72 -2.39 -10.84
CA ASN A 187 2.48 -1.87 -11.43
C ASN A 187 1.27 -2.39 -10.66
N ARG A 188 0.59 -1.49 -9.94
CA ARG A 188 -0.63 -1.76 -9.15
C ARG A 188 -1.91 -1.89 -9.97
N MET A 189 -1.89 -1.39 -11.21
CA MET A 189 -3.00 -1.42 -12.16
C MET A 189 -2.50 -1.99 -13.48
N ALA A 190 -3.42 -2.49 -14.31
CA ALA A 190 -3.08 -2.85 -15.67
C ALA A 190 -2.82 -1.59 -16.51
N GLY A 191 -1.81 -1.67 -17.38
CA GLY A 191 -1.48 -0.65 -18.37
C GLY A 191 -2.41 -0.69 -19.57
N GLY A 192 -2.34 0.36 -20.38
CA GLY A 192 -3.28 0.61 -21.47
C GLY A 192 -4.15 1.85 -21.21
N GLU A 193 -5.05 2.14 -22.15
CA GLU A 193 -5.90 3.33 -22.05
C GLU A 193 -6.95 3.14 -20.95
N PRO A 194 -7.01 4.02 -19.93
CA PRO A 194 -7.92 3.86 -18.82
C PRO A 194 -9.36 4.14 -19.27
N THR A 195 -10.13 3.09 -19.51
CA THR A 195 -11.59 3.18 -19.69
C THR A 195 -12.30 3.12 -18.34
N PRO A 196 -13.51 3.71 -18.18
CA PRO A 196 -14.26 3.63 -16.92
C PRO A 196 -14.48 2.20 -16.43
N LEU A 197 -14.78 1.25 -17.34
CA LEU A 197 -14.94 -0.16 -17.00
C LEU A 197 -13.63 -0.80 -16.51
N MET A 198 -12.52 -0.53 -17.18
CA MET A 198 -11.21 -1.04 -16.77
C MET A 198 -10.81 -0.52 -15.38
N VAL A 199 -11.06 0.76 -15.11
CA VAL A 199 -10.84 1.35 -13.78
C VAL A 199 -11.70 0.66 -12.73
N ALA A 200 -13.00 0.49 -13.00
CA ALA A 200 -13.91 -0.20 -12.08
C ALA A 200 -13.48 -1.64 -11.79
N LEU A 201 -13.13 -2.43 -12.82
CA LEU A 201 -12.64 -3.80 -12.65
C LEU A 201 -11.33 -3.85 -11.87
N THR A 202 -10.41 -2.90 -12.08
CA THR A 202 -9.15 -2.83 -11.34
C THR A 202 -9.34 -2.46 -9.87
N ILE A 203 -10.39 -1.69 -9.55
CA ILE A 203 -10.75 -1.40 -8.15
C ILE A 203 -11.27 -2.66 -7.45
N LEU A 204 -12.02 -3.50 -8.17
CA LEU A 204 -12.56 -4.75 -7.64
C LEU A 204 -11.51 -5.86 -7.50
N ASP A 205 -10.56 -5.93 -8.45
CA ASP A 205 -9.49 -6.92 -8.47
C ASP A 205 -8.13 -6.25 -8.75
N PRO A 206 -7.55 -5.55 -7.77
CA PRO A 206 -6.26 -4.90 -7.93
C PRO A 206 -5.15 -5.93 -8.10
N ARG A 207 -4.05 -5.53 -8.73
CA ARG A 207 -2.88 -6.42 -8.79
C ARG A 207 -2.34 -6.66 -7.38
N SER A 208 -2.26 -7.94 -7.06
CA SER A 208 -1.71 -8.47 -5.82
C SER A 208 -0.26 -8.94 -5.97
N ARG A 209 0.46 -8.87 -4.85
CA ARG A 209 1.76 -9.46 -4.58
C ARG A 209 1.54 -10.74 -3.75
N PRO A 210 2.22 -11.86 -4.08
CA PRO A 210 2.17 -13.06 -3.25
C PRO A 210 2.77 -12.82 -1.86
N LEU A 211 2.20 -13.47 -0.85
CA LEU A 211 2.81 -13.56 0.47
C LEU A 211 4.05 -14.47 0.42
N VAL A 212 5.02 -14.19 1.28
CA VAL A 212 6.23 -15.02 1.43
C VAL A 212 5.82 -16.41 1.95
N PRO A 213 6.44 -17.51 1.47
CA PRO A 213 6.22 -18.84 2.02
C PRO A 213 6.43 -18.90 3.53
N GLY A 214 5.65 -19.75 4.23
CA GLY A 214 5.82 -20.00 5.67
C GLY A 214 4.72 -19.46 6.59
N VAL A 215 3.62 -18.94 6.03
CA VAL A 215 2.42 -18.60 6.83
C VAL A 215 1.74 -19.89 7.30
N ALA A 216 1.63 -20.07 8.61
CA ALA A 216 1.01 -21.26 9.18
C ALA A 216 -0.50 -21.29 8.89
N PRO A 217 -1.05 -22.44 8.46
CA PRO A 217 -2.48 -22.58 8.26
C PRO A 217 -3.23 -22.56 9.60
N MET A 218 -4.49 -22.18 9.55
CA MET A 218 -5.41 -22.18 10.68
C MET A 218 -6.80 -22.60 10.17
N THR A 219 -7.39 -23.57 10.85
CA THR A 219 -8.76 -24.03 10.57
C THR A 219 -9.78 -22.97 10.98
N SER A 220 -11.00 -23.07 10.45
CA SER A 220 -12.10 -22.16 10.83
C SER A 220 -12.39 -22.22 12.34
N GLU A 221 -12.34 -23.40 12.97
CA GLU A 221 -12.55 -23.54 14.42
C GLU A 221 -11.44 -22.88 15.26
N GLU A 222 -10.18 -23.05 14.86
CA GLU A 222 -9.05 -22.40 15.52
C GLU A 222 -9.11 -20.88 15.36
N TYR A 223 -9.51 -20.41 14.18
CA TYR A 223 -9.73 -19.00 13.90
C TYR A 223 -10.82 -18.41 14.80
N GLN A 224 -11.98 -19.05 14.91
CA GLN A 224 -13.06 -18.57 15.78
C GLN A 224 -12.63 -18.54 17.24
N ARG A 225 -11.91 -19.57 17.72
CA ARG A 225 -11.36 -19.59 19.09
C ARG A 225 -10.36 -18.46 19.32
N ALA A 226 -9.47 -18.22 18.35
CA ALA A 226 -8.50 -17.14 18.43
C ALA A 226 -9.19 -15.75 18.42
N LEU A 227 -10.24 -15.59 17.62
CA LEU A 227 -11.04 -14.38 17.52
C LEU A 227 -11.71 -14.06 18.87
N THR A 228 -12.39 -15.02 19.49
CA THR A 228 -12.97 -14.87 20.83
C THR A 228 -11.90 -14.48 21.85
N GLY A 229 -10.74 -15.13 21.83
CA GLY A 229 -9.65 -14.81 22.74
C GLY A 229 -9.16 -13.36 22.59
N VAL A 230 -9.09 -12.82 21.37
CA VAL A 230 -8.75 -11.40 21.17
C VAL A 230 -9.83 -10.49 21.73
N HIS A 231 -11.11 -10.81 21.52
CA HIS A 231 -12.23 -10.02 22.05
C HIS A 231 -12.23 -9.98 23.58
N ASP A 232 -11.94 -11.09 24.25
CA ASP A 232 -11.82 -11.14 25.71
C ASP A 232 -10.67 -10.25 26.25
N VAL A 233 -9.52 -10.27 25.56
CA VAL A 233 -8.37 -9.42 25.93
C VAL A 233 -8.68 -7.95 25.69
N VAL A 234 -9.30 -7.60 24.55
CA VAL A 234 -9.73 -6.23 24.25
C VAL A 234 -10.72 -5.73 25.30
N ALA A 235 -11.75 -6.51 25.63
CA ALA A 235 -12.75 -6.15 26.62
C ALA A 235 -12.12 -5.89 28.00
N SER A 236 -11.11 -6.68 28.37
CA SER A 236 -10.36 -6.50 29.62
C SER A 236 -9.46 -5.25 29.57
N ALA A 237 -8.82 -5.00 28.43
CA ALA A 237 -7.87 -3.90 28.24
C ALA A 237 -8.50 -2.50 28.38
N VAL A 238 -9.80 -2.35 28.08
CA VAL A 238 -10.53 -1.08 28.24
C VAL A 238 -10.54 -0.60 29.71
N ALA A 239 -10.50 -1.53 30.67
CA ALA A 239 -10.48 -1.19 32.10
C ALA A 239 -9.07 -0.88 32.63
N LEU A 240 -8.02 -1.20 31.87
CA LEU A 240 -6.63 -1.03 32.30
C LEU A 240 -6.10 0.38 31.98
N PRO A 241 -5.08 0.86 32.72
CA PRO A 241 -4.26 1.98 32.28
C PRO A 241 -3.69 1.74 30.87
N PRO A 242 -3.47 2.79 30.04
CA PRO A 242 -3.06 2.60 28.64
C PRO A 242 -1.78 1.77 28.44
N ALA A 243 -0.76 1.94 29.28
CA ALA A 243 0.48 1.16 29.17
C ALA A 243 0.21 -0.33 29.42
N ASP A 244 -0.46 -0.66 30.51
CA ASP A 244 -0.82 -2.05 30.88
C ASP A 244 -1.75 -2.69 29.83
N ALA A 245 -2.69 -1.92 29.27
CA ALA A 245 -3.53 -2.33 28.15
C ALA A 245 -2.69 -2.69 26.92
N GLY A 246 -1.70 -1.83 26.58
CA GLY A 246 -0.78 -2.04 25.48
C GLY A 246 0.04 -3.31 25.64
N GLU A 247 0.62 -3.53 26.82
CA GLU A 247 1.37 -4.76 27.15
C GLU A 247 0.50 -6.01 27.09
N ALA A 248 -0.70 -5.97 27.66
CA ALA A 248 -1.64 -7.08 27.63
C ALA A 248 -2.00 -7.47 26.19
N LEU A 249 -2.31 -6.48 25.34
CA LEU A 249 -2.62 -6.70 23.92
C LEU A 249 -1.39 -7.23 23.15
N ALA A 250 -0.21 -6.67 23.40
CA ALA A 250 1.04 -7.05 22.72
C ALA A 250 1.58 -8.42 23.14
N SER A 251 1.16 -8.94 24.30
CA SER A 251 1.56 -10.28 24.79
C SER A 251 0.99 -11.44 23.95
N MET A 252 -0.06 -11.19 23.17
CA MET A 252 -0.64 -12.18 22.28
C MET A 252 0.27 -12.48 21.07
N ASP A 253 0.13 -13.67 20.48
CA ASP A 253 0.84 -14.00 19.24
C ASP A 253 0.27 -13.21 18.03
N MET A 254 1.04 -12.22 17.58
CA MET A 254 0.76 -11.36 16.43
C MET A 254 1.04 -12.00 15.07
N GLY A 255 1.52 -13.24 15.03
CA GLY A 255 1.88 -13.91 13.79
C GLY A 255 0.71 -14.04 12.82
N ILE A 256 1.00 -13.83 11.53
CA ILE A 256 0.03 -13.98 10.44
C ILE A 256 -0.32 -15.45 10.27
N ARG A 257 -1.59 -15.73 9.96
CA ARG A 257 -2.13 -17.07 9.72
C ARG A 257 -2.91 -17.09 8.41
N ALA A 258 -2.85 -18.23 7.72
CA ALA A 258 -3.64 -18.49 6.52
C ALA A 258 -4.92 -19.19 6.96
N VAL A 259 -6.05 -18.51 6.83
CA VAL A 259 -7.35 -18.95 7.37
C VAL A 259 -8.24 -19.37 6.21
N THR A 260 -8.79 -20.58 6.29
CA THR A 260 -9.88 -20.98 5.39
C THR A 260 -11.20 -20.41 5.91
N LEU A 261 -11.76 -19.44 5.19
CA LEU A 261 -13.03 -18.80 5.52
C LEU A 261 -14.20 -19.78 5.33
N SER A 262 -15.36 -19.46 5.90
CA SER A 262 -16.58 -20.26 5.74
C SER A 262 -17.05 -20.37 4.29
N SER A 263 -16.67 -19.42 3.42
CA SER A 263 -16.86 -19.46 1.98
C SER A 263 -15.98 -20.50 1.26
N GLY A 264 -14.98 -21.06 1.94
CA GLY A 264 -13.94 -21.90 1.35
C GLY A 264 -12.76 -21.11 0.77
N GLU A 265 -12.82 -19.78 0.78
CA GLU A 265 -11.73 -18.92 0.32
C GLU A 265 -10.60 -18.85 1.35
N LEU A 266 -9.37 -18.77 0.85
CA LEU A 266 -8.19 -18.57 1.69
C LEU A 266 -8.02 -17.07 1.96
N GLY A 267 -8.03 -16.69 3.23
CA GLY A 267 -7.70 -15.35 3.71
C GLY A 267 -6.46 -15.34 4.59
N PHE A 268 -6.01 -14.14 4.94
CA PHE A 268 -4.94 -13.93 5.91
C PHE A 268 -5.45 -13.12 7.09
N TRP A 269 -4.99 -13.49 8.27
CA TRP A 269 -5.42 -12.86 9.51
C TRP A 269 -4.31 -12.88 10.56
N SER A 270 -4.29 -11.85 11.39
CA SER A 270 -3.49 -11.81 12.61
C SER A 270 -4.30 -11.25 13.78
N ARG A 271 -3.83 -11.51 15.00
CA ARG A 271 -4.40 -10.86 16.20
C ARG A 271 -4.23 -9.34 16.15
N ARG A 272 -3.13 -8.85 15.57
CA ARG A 272 -2.88 -7.41 15.33
C ARG A 272 -4.01 -6.78 14.51
N ASP A 273 -4.44 -7.44 13.44
CA ASP A 273 -5.56 -6.96 12.62
C ASP A 273 -6.84 -6.83 13.44
N GLU A 274 -7.10 -7.80 14.33
CA GLU A 274 -8.32 -7.82 15.12
C GLU A 274 -8.31 -6.74 16.21
N VAL A 275 -7.16 -6.45 16.81
CA VAL A 275 -7.00 -5.30 17.71
C VAL A 275 -7.24 -3.99 16.94
N GLY A 276 -6.74 -3.87 15.70
CA GLY A 276 -7.05 -2.73 14.83
C GLY A 276 -8.55 -2.63 14.49
N ARG A 277 -9.23 -3.76 14.25
CA ARG A 277 -10.69 -3.80 14.04
C ARG A 277 -11.50 -3.45 15.29
N ALA A 278 -10.98 -3.70 16.48
CA ALA A 278 -11.61 -3.23 17.72
C ALA A 278 -11.69 -1.70 17.76
N VAL A 279 -10.67 -0.99 17.26
CA VAL A 279 -10.72 0.47 17.12
C VAL A 279 -11.79 0.90 16.11
N VAL A 280 -11.88 0.20 14.97
CA VAL A 280 -12.89 0.47 13.94
C VAL A 280 -14.32 0.32 14.49
N ARG A 281 -14.56 -0.68 15.35
CA ARG A 281 -15.85 -0.91 16.01
C ARG A 281 -16.13 0.02 17.19
N GLY A 282 -15.12 0.74 17.68
CA GLY A 282 -15.21 1.57 18.88
C GLY A 282 -15.04 0.80 20.20
N ASP A 283 -14.63 -0.47 20.15
CA ASP A 283 -14.38 -1.31 21.32
C ASP A 283 -13.05 -0.95 22.02
N LEU A 284 -12.13 -0.29 21.31
CA LEU A 284 -10.82 0.14 21.83
C LEU A 284 -10.52 1.58 21.38
N ASP A 285 -10.16 2.45 22.31
CA ASP A 285 -9.83 3.83 21.98
C ASP A 285 -8.42 3.99 21.38
N THR A 286 -8.17 5.17 20.79
CA THR A 286 -6.90 5.50 20.13
C THR A 286 -5.71 5.58 21.09
N VAL A 287 -5.93 5.88 22.37
CA VAL A 287 -4.85 6.00 23.36
C VAL A 287 -4.32 4.62 23.70
N ARG A 288 -5.21 3.66 23.99
CA ARG A 288 -4.85 2.26 24.24
C ARG A 288 -4.32 1.57 22.99
N TYR A 289 -4.88 1.87 21.82
CA TYR A 289 -4.31 1.36 20.56
C TYR A 289 -2.91 1.91 20.30
N SER A 290 -2.65 3.19 20.56
CA SER A 290 -1.28 3.75 20.45
C SER A 290 -0.31 3.04 21.38
N ALA A 291 -0.70 2.81 22.65
CA ALA A 291 0.12 2.09 23.61
C ALA A 291 0.39 0.63 23.19
N PHE A 292 -0.59 -0.04 22.59
CA PHE A 292 -0.40 -1.37 21.99
C PHE A 292 0.65 -1.35 20.88
N LEU A 293 0.57 -0.37 19.96
CA LEU A 293 1.56 -0.23 18.89
C LEU A 293 2.95 0.07 19.46
N GLU A 294 3.07 0.96 20.44
CA GLU A 294 4.33 1.25 21.12
C GLU A 294 4.91 0.02 21.85
N ALA A 295 4.06 -0.80 22.48
CA ALA A 295 4.48 -2.06 23.10
C ALA A 295 4.99 -3.10 22.08
N LEU A 296 4.53 -3.03 20.83
CA LEU A 296 5.10 -3.80 19.71
C LEU A 296 6.41 -3.21 19.16
N GLY A 297 6.87 -2.08 19.70
CA GLY A 297 8.06 -1.36 19.24
C GLY A 297 7.80 -0.40 18.07
N GLU A 298 6.53 -0.10 17.75
CA GLU A 298 6.18 0.84 16.70
C GLU A 298 6.31 2.29 17.19
N HIS A 299 6.87 3.16 16.34
CA HIS A 299 6.90 4.59 16.62
C HIS A 299 5.64 5.27 16.08
N VAL A 300 4.72 5.59 16.98
CA VAL A 300 3.50 6.34 16.65
C VAL A 300 3.87 7.76 16.23
N VAL A 301 3.41 8.17 15.06
CA VAL A 301 3.56 9.55 14.58
C VAL A 301 2.20 10.11 14.26
N TRP A 302 2.05 11.40 14.53
CA TRP A 302 0.85 12.16 14.19
C TRP A 302 1.19 13.14 13.08
N PRO A 303 0.21 13.53 12.23
CA PRO A 303 0.40 14.65 11.34
C PRO A 303 0.86 15.85 12.16
N LYS A 304 1.85 16.61 11.66
CA LYS A 304 2.15 17.92 12.24
C LYS A 304 0.85 18.71 12.26
N ALA A 305 0.50 19.30 13.40
CA ALA A 305 -0.63 20.23 13.51
C ALA A 305 -0.56 21.17 12.30
N ASP A 306 -1.68 21.32 11.57
CA ASP A 306 -1.71 21.94 10.26
C ASP A 306 -0.92 23.25 10.28
N MET A 307 0.33 23.20 9.81
CA MET A 307 1.04 24.42 9.51
C MET A 307 0.25 25.01 8.36
N GLN A 308 -0.45 26.12 8.65
CA GLN A 308 -1.04 26.99 7.66
C GLN A 308 -0.08 27.01 6.47
N ARG A 309 -0.54 26.50 5.32
CA ARG A 309 0.16 26.73 4.07
C ARG A 309 0.16 28.24 3.93
N ASN A 310 1.27 28.87 4.31
CA ASN A 310 1.55 30.23 3.88
C ASN A 310 1.41 30.20 2.37
N SER A 311 0.39 30.90 1.90
CA SER A 311 0.26 31.40 0.55
C SER A 311 1.61 32.01 0.18
N VAL A 312 2.40 31.27 -0.59
CA VAL A 312 3.48 31.88 -1.35
C VAL A 312 2.79 32.49 -2.57
N GLU A 313 2.31 33.71 -2.38
CA GLU A 313 2.31 34.72 -3.42
C GLU A 313 3.78 35.01 -3.79
N GLY A 314 4.08 35.07 -5.09
CA GLY A 314 5.38 35.43 -5.64
C GLY A 314 5.81 34.58 -6.81
#